data_AF-A0A815BXP4-F1
#
_entry.id   AF-A0A815BXP4-F1
#
_cell.length_a   1.000
_cell.length_b   1.000
_cell.length_c   1.000
_cell.angle_alpha   90.00
_cell.angle_beta   90.00
_cell.angle_gamma   90.00
#
_symmetry.space_group_name_H-M   'P 1'
#
loop_
_entity.id
_entity.type
_entity.pdbx_description
1 polymer ?
#
loop_
_entity_poly.entity_id
_entity_poly.type
_entity_poly.pdbx_seq_one_letter_code
_entity_poly.pdbx_strand_id
1 'polypeptide(L)'
;MLLGTLWENKYNIDVSDPISDEFYNYYRQVARTNTLIYEEVFAPVPTDCVRRIDQIDEYMRRPKLKDVDSQNAQEKLNCIRGLVVEYPIYFLDEENYQPSYLTPEGT
;
A
#
# COMPACT_ATOMS: atom_id res chain seq x y z
N MET A 1 -0.56 -8.79 15.19
CA MET A 1 -0.62 -7.30 15.09
C MET A 1 -0.71 -6.89 13.63
N LEU A 2 0.22 -7.34 12.79
CA LEU A 2 0.27 -7.01 11.35
C LEU A 2 -0.90 -7.55 10.52
N LEU A 3 -1.41 -8.74 10.84
CA LEU A 3 -2.51 -9.39 10.09
C LEU A 3 -3.91 -9.22 10.71
N GLY A 4 -4.04 -8.46 11.80
CA GLY A 4 -5.33 -8.31 12.49
C GLY A 4 -5.81 -9.54 13.28
N THR A 5 -5.00 -10.59 13.39
CA THR A 5 -5.38 -11.90 13.98
C THR A 5 -5.12 -12.04 15.49
N LEU A 6 -4.71 -10.96 16.19
CA LEU A 6 -4.25 -11.05 17.60
C LEU A 6 -5.36 -11.36 18.62
N TRP A 7 -6.64 -11.20 18.25
CA TRP A 7 -7.76 -11.31 19.19
C TRP A 7 -8.96 -12.08 18.62
N GLU A 8 -9.13 -12.07 17.29
CA GLU A 8 -10.11 -12.89 16.57
C GLU A 8 -9.42 -13.56 15.38
N ASN A 9 -9.24 -14.88 15.43
CA ASN A 9 -8.87 -15.65 14.26
C ASN A 9 -10.14 -16.09 13.50
N LYS A 10 -10.94 -15.12 13.05
CA LYS A 10 -12.21 -15.37 12.35
C LYS A 10 -12.04 -16.26 11.11
N TYR A 11 -10.84 -16.26 10.53
CA TYR A 11 -10.52 -17.01 9.31
C TYR A 11 -9.78 -18.33 9.59
N ASN A 12 -9.58 -18.68 10.86
CA ASN A 12 -8.89 -19.89 11.32
C ASN A 12 -7.54 -20.14 10.64
N ILE A 13 -6.77 -19.07 10.41
CA ILE A 13 -5.48 -19.15 9.74
C ILE A 13 -4.42 -19.54 10.75
N ASP A 14 -3.64 -20.55 10.41
CA ASP A 14 -2.47 -20.90 11.18
C ASP A 14 -1.34 -19.89 10.95
N VAL A 15 -1.08 -19.04 11.94
CA VAL A 15 0.02 -18.08 11.92
C VAL A 15 1.33 -18.65 12.47
N SER A 16 1.32 -19.90 12.95
CA SER A 16 2.50 -20.59 13.46
C SER A 16 3.36 -21.18 12.35
N ASP A 17 2.78 -21.47 11.18
CA ASP A 17 3.48 -21.85 9.96
C ASP A 17 3.51 -20.70 8.93
N PRO A 18 4.51 -19.80 9.01
CA PRO A 18 4.60 -18.64 8.13
C PRO A 18 5.04 -18.95 6.70
N ILE A 19 5.44 -20.19 6.41
CA ILE A 19 5.91 -20.61 5.07
C ILE A 19 4.89 -21.50 4.34
N SER A 20 3.78 -21.83 4.98
CA SER A 20 2.68 -22.53 4.34
C SER A 20 2.09 -21.70 3.20
N ASP A 21 1.67 -22.38 2.12
CA ASP A 21 0.98 -21.74 1.00
C ASP A 21 -0.32 -21.06 1.47
N GLU A 22 -1.01 -21.63 2.45
CA GLU A 22 -2.23 -21.07 3.03
C GLU A 22 -1.95 -19.70 3.68
N PHE A 23 -0.96 -19.64 4.58
CA PHE A 23 -0.58 -18.39 5.23
C PHE A 23 -0.09 -17.36 4.20
N TYR A 24 0.79 -17.77 3.28
CA TYR A 24 1.35 -16.88 2.28
C TYR A 24 0.27 -16.28 1.37
N ASN A 25 -0.66 -17.10 0.89
CA ASN A 25 -1.77 -16.64 0.06
C ASN A 25 -2.69 -15.67 0.82
N TYR A 26 -2.99 -15.96 2.09
CA TYR A 26 -3.76 -15.03 2.92
C TYR A 26 -3.04 -13.71 3.15
N TYR A 27 -1.75 -13.76 3.52
CA TYR A 27 -0.93 -12.57 3.72
C TYR A 27 -0.93 -11.68 2.47
N ARG A 28 -0.70 -12.28 1.30
CA ARG A 28 -0.73 -11.59 0.01
C ARG A 28 -2.10 -10.98 -0.28
N GLN A 29 -3.18 -11.70 0.00
CA GLN A 29 -4.54 -11.20 -0.19
C GLN A 29 -4.83 -9.99 0.69
N VAL A 30 -4.49 -10.07 1.99
CA VAL A 30 -4.66 -8.95 2.93
C VAL A 30 -3.85 -7.74 2.49
N ALA A 31 -2.57 -7.94 2.14
CA ALA A 31 -1.70 -6.88 1.64
C ALA A 31 -2.32 -6.16 0.44
N ARG A 32 -2.76 -6.92 -0.57
CA ARG A 32 -3.37 -6.40 -1.79
C ARG A 32 -4.66 -5.65 -1.51
N THR A 33 -5.57 -6.24 -0.71
CA THR A 33 -6.85 -5.60 -0.38
C THR A 33 -6.63 -4.30 0.38
N ASN A 34 -5.73 -4.28 1.36
CA ASN A 34 -5.42 -3.06 2.09
C ASN A 34 -4.81 -1.99 1.18
N THR A 35 -3.87 -2.35 0.29
CA THR A 35 -3.28 -1.42 -0.69
C THR A 35 -4.37 -0.77 -1.54
N LEU A 36 -5.26 -1.56 -2.15
CA LEU A 36 -6.33 -1.04 -3.00
C LEU A 36 -7.27 -0.08 -2.24
N ILE A 37 -7.61 -0.42 -1.00
CA ILE A 37 -8.46 0.45 -0.17
C ILE A 37 -7.73 1.76 0.16
N TYR A 38 -6.47 1.70 0.58
CA TYR A 38 -5.70 2.91 0.88
C TYR A 38 -5.54 3.80 -0.35
N GLU A 39 -5.26 3.22 -1.52
CA GLU A 39 -5.16 3.95 -2.78
C GLU A 39 -6.46 4.65 -3.15
N GLU A 40 -7.59 3.95 -3.08
CA GLU A 40 -8.90 4.54 -3.41
C GLU A 40 -9.33 5.60 -2.40
N VAL A 41 -9.09 5.36 -1.10
CA VAL A 41 -9.57 6.26 -0.05
C VAL A 41 -8.73 7.53 0.04
N PHE A 42 -7.40 7.41 -0.07
CA PHE A 42 -6.48 8.49 0.28
C PHE A 42 -5.59 8.99 -0.85
N ALA A 43 -5.45 8.23 -1.96
CA ALA A 43 -4.43 8.48 -2.98
C ALA A 43 -3.04 8.76 -2.36
N PRO A 44 -2.46 7.79 -1.60
CA PRO A 44 -1.21 7.97 -0.89
C PRO A 44 -0.01 7.92 -1.84
N VAL A 45 1.11 8.49 -1.41
CA VAL A 45 2.44 8.20 -1.96
C VAL A 45 3.30 7.57 -0.86
N PRO A 46 4.16 6.59 -1.16
CA PRO A 46 4.47 6.04 -2.49
C PRO A 46 3.35 5.14 -3.08
N THR A 47 3.28 5.01 -4.41
CA THR A 47 2.30 4.18 -5.16
C THR A 47 2.87 3.77 -6.53
N ASP A 48 2.49 2.59 -7.03
CA ASP A 48 2.87 2.13 -8.38
C ASP A 48 2.15 2.91 -9.51
N CYS A 49 1.18 3.76 -9.16
CA CYS A 49 0.52 4.65 -10.11
C CYS A 49 1.40 5.84 -10.56
N VAL A 50 2.53 6.08 -9.88
CA VAL A 50 3.41 7.23 -10.08
C VAL A 50 4.82 6.71 -10.37
N ARG A 51 5.21 6.72 -11.64
CA ARG A 51 6.52 6.23 -12.10
C ARG A 51 7.54 7.34 -12.34
N ARG A 52 7.11 8.61 -12.31
CA ARG A 52 7.96 9.80 -12.43
C ARG A 52 7.63 10.86 -11.40
N ILE A 53 8.61 11.71 -11.05
CA ILE A 53 8.46 12.78 -10.05
C ILE A 53 7.40 13.79 -10.49
N ASP A 54 7.35 14.12 -11.77
CA ASP A 54 6.40 15.09 -12.30
C ASP A 54 4.93 14.62 -12.28
N GLN A 55 4.70 13.30 -12.12
CA GLN A 55 3.37 12.72 -11.95
C GLN A 55 2.83 12.84 -10.51
N ILE A 56 3.68 13.12 -9.52
CA ILE A 56 3.28 13.20 -8.10
C ILE A 56 2.19 14.25 -7.89
N ASP A 57 2.41 15.46 -8.40
CA ASP A 57 1.49 16.59 -8.24
C ASP A 57 0.12 16.29 -8.86
N GLU A 58 0.10 15.69 -10.05
CA GLU A 58 -1.14 15.31 -10.72
C GLU A 58 -1.89 14.23 -9.94
N TYR A 59 -1.17 13.21 -9.47
CA TYR A 59 -1.73 12.13 -8.67
C TYR A 59 -2.35 12.64 -7.36
N MET A 60 -1.63 13.50 -6.63
CA MET A 60 -2.09 14.05 -5.35
C MET A 60 -3.30 14.99 -5.47
N ARG A 61 -3.50 15.61 -6.64
CA ARG A 61 -4.66 16.48 -6.93
C ARG A 61 -5.95 15.71 -7.20
N ARG A 62 -5.87 14.39 -7.42
CA ARG A 62 -7.06 13.56 -7.63
C ARG A 62 -8.00 13.67 -6.42
N PRO A 63 -9.33 13.76 -6.63
CA PRO A 63 -10.28 13.74 -5.54
C PRO A 63 -10.11 12.46 -4.71
N LYS A 64 -9.95 12.62 -3.40
CA LYS A 64 -9.82 11.50 -2.46
C LYS A 64 -11.20 11.09 -1.99
N LEU A 65 -11.49 9.80 -1.94
CA LEU A 65 -12.82 9.35 -1.54
C LEU A 65 -13.19 9.85 -0.13
N LYS A 66 -12.23 9.93 0.79
CA LYS A 66 -12.47 10.50 2.13
C LYS A 66 -12.99 11.95 2.13
N ASP A 67 -12.65 12.73 1.10
CA ASP A 67 -13.02 14.14 0.98
C ASP A 67 -14.32 14.31 0.16
N VAL A 68 -14.63 13.35 -0.73
CA VAL A 68 -15.81 13.36 -1.60
C VAL A 68 -17.01 12.66 -0.96
N ASP A 69 -16.81 11.48 -0.36
CA ASP A 69 -17.83 10.64 0.26
C ASP A 69 -17.25 9.91 1.48
N SER A 70 -17.32 10.60 2.62
CA SER A 70 -16.79 10.08 3.89
C SER A 70 -17.49 8.82 4.40
N GLN A 71 -18.77 8.61 4.04
CA GLN A 71 -19.50 7.41 4.46
C GLN A 71 -18.98 6.19 3.70
N ASN A 72 -18.87 6.29 2.37
CA ASN A 72 -18.32 5.23 1.54
C ASN A 72 -16.85 4.94 1.91
N ALA A 73 -16.06 5.99 2.17
CA ALA A 73 -14.70 5.82 2.68
C ALA A 73 -14.69 4.98 3.96
N GLN A 74 -15.55 5.28 4.93
CA GLN A 74 -15.64 4.52 6.18
C GLN A 74 -16.06 3.06 5.94
N GLU A 75 -17.01 2.81 5.04
CA GLU A 75 -17.45 1.45 4.68
C GLU A 75 -16.30 0.62 4.09
N LYS A 76 -15.48 1.22 3.21
CA LYS A 76 -14.28 0.56 2.67
C LYS A 76 -13.21 0.33 3.73
N LEU A 77 -12.98 1.31 4.62
CA LEU A 77 -12.00 1.17 5.71
C LEU A 77 -12.37 0.04 6.67
N ASN A 78 -13.65 -0.26 6.86
CA ASN A 78 -14.09 -1.40 7.67
C ASN A 78 -13.69 -2.77 7.06
N CYS A 79 -13.31 -2.82 5.78
CA CYS A 79 -12.81 -4.03 5.13
C CYS A 79 -11.30 -4.25 5.35
N ILE A 80 -10.56 -3.25 5.85
CA ILE A 80 -9.12 -3.36 6.13
C ILE A 80 -8.88 -4.38 7.23
N ARG A 81 -7.82 -5.18 7.08
CA ARG A 81 -7.39 -6.15 8.09
C ARG A 81 -5.93 -5.95 8.42
N GLY A 82 -5.64 -5.65 9.68
CA GLY A 82 -4.27 -5.37 10.09
C GLY A 82 -3.69 -4.15 9.36
N LEU A 83 -2.38 -4.16 9.13
CA LEU A 83 -1.62 -3.01 8.61
C LEU A 83 -0.72 -3.36 7.42
N VAL A 84 -0.69 -4.62 6.99
CA VAL A 84 0.14 -5.05 5.86
C VAL A 84 -0.41 -4.45 4.57
N VAL A 85 0.47 -3.92 3.74
CA VAL A 85 0.19 -3.44 2.38
C VAL A 85 1.26 -3.98 1.44
N GLU A 86 0.96 -4.09 0.16
CA GLU A 86 1.96 -4.31 -0.89
C GLU A 86 2.90 -3.09 -0.96
N TYR A 87 4.20 -3.35 -1.02
CA TYR A 87 5.19 -2.30 -1.20
C TYR A 87 5.24 -1.91 -2.69
N PRO A 88 5.14 -0.60 -3.03
CA PRO A 88 5.11 -0.16 -4.42
C PRO A 88 6.51 -0.21 -5.03
N ILE A 89 6.78 -1.25 -5.82
CA ILE A 89 8.10 -1.51 -6.42
C ILE A 89 8.37 -0.68 -7.69
N TYR A 90 7.33 -0.08 -8.27
CA TYR A 90 7.40 0.73 -9.49
C TYR A 90 7.30 2.23 -9.19
N PHE A 91 7.20 2.62 -7.91
CA PHE A 91 7.17 4.03 -7.54
C PHE A 91 8.46 4.72 -7.99
N LEU A 92 8.29 5.70 -8.87
CA LEU A 92 9.34 6.53 -9.45
C LEU A 92 10.48 5.76 -10.17
N ASP A 93 10.25 4.54 -10.62
CA ASP A 93 11.28 3.71 -11.24
C ASP A 93 11.75 4.17 -12.63
N GLU A 94 11.13 5.21 -13.20
CA GLU A 94 11.59 5.88 -14.42
C GLU A 94 12.50 7.10 -14.13
N GLU A 95 12.78 7.41 -12.85
CA GLU A 95 13.70 8.48 -12.45
C GLU A 95 15.13 7.98 -12.30
N ASN A 96 16.10 8.86 -12.62
CA ASN A 96 17.50 8.57 -12.33
C ASN A 96 17.85 9.04 -10.91
N TYR A 97 17.93 8.08 -9.98
CA TYR A 97 18.32 8.31 -8.59
C TYR A 97 19.82 8.37 -8.34
N GLN A 98 20.64 8.22 -9.38
CA GLN A 98 22.07 8.38 -9.20
C GLN A 98 22.38 9.85 -8.88
N PRO A 99 23.16 10.13 -7.84
CA PRO A 99 23.63 11.47 -7.59
C PRO A 99 24.36 11.97 -8.83
N SER A 100 24.17 13.25 -9.15
CA SER A 100 24.93 13.86 -10.24
C SER A 100 26.42 13.75 -9.93
N TYR A 101 27.25 13.46 -10.94
CA TYR A 101 28.71 13.43 -10.81
C TYR A 101 29.33 14.74 -10.28
N LEU A 102 28.54 15.80 -10.21
CA LEU A 102 28.92 17.10 -9.67
C LEU A 102 28.63 17.26 -8.17
N THR A 103 27.94 16.31 -7.54
CA THR A 103 27.71 16.33 -6.08
C THR A 103 28.73 15.45 -5.37
N PRO A 104 29.05 15.72 -4.08
CA PRO A 104 30.01 14.93 -3.31
C PRO A 104 29.68 13.43 -3.23
N GLU A 105 28.40 13.07 -3.39
CA GLU A 105 27.91 11.70 -3.37
C GLU A 105 28.08 10.98 -4.72
N GLY A 106 28.42 11.71 -5.80
CA GLY A 106 28.62 11.20 -7.16
C GLY A 106 30.07 10.83 -7.51
N THR A 107 30.99 10.84 -6.53
CA THR A 107 32.42 10.46 -6.67
C THR A 107 32.80 9.33 -5.73
#